data_AF-A0A7D4UQ79-F1
#
_entry.id   AF-A0A7D4UQ79-F1
#
_cell.length_a   1.000
_cell.length_b   1.000
_cell.length_c   1.000
_cell.angle_alpha   90.00
_cell.angle_beta   90.00
_cell.angle_gamma   90.00
#
_symmetry.space_group_name_H-M   'P 1'
#
loop_
_entity.id
_entity.type
_entity.pdbx_description
1 polymer ?
#
loop_
_entity_poly.entity_id
_entity_poly.type
_entity_poly.pdbx_seq_one_letter_code
_entity_poly.pdbx_strand_id
1 'polypeptide(L)'
;MKPIYANTLKFAFAIIAAITFFIVSNLNAEKEKHQRLLALGDLRLSGKVIDSSVYKYGGRPYLLICLKLDTCNKKSLYLFNDLIALKIKNGIATMSAGPDYTIAPISFVAIDAKRNIMITRYQNGQADTSDIDIRADGLTESQMNFCNKDK
;
A
#
# COMPACT_ATOMS: atom_id res chain seq x y z
N MET A 1 25.09 9.90 -50.09
CA MET A 1 25.00 8.74 -49.18
C MET A 1 24.17 9.14 -47.96
N LYS A 2 23.00 8.54 -47.72
CA LYS A 2 22.25 8.77 -46.46
C LYS A 2 23.02 8.06 -45.33
N PRO A 3 23.30 8.72 -44.19
CA PRO A 3 24.07 8.11 -43.12
C PRO A 3 23.25 7.02 -42.44
N ILE A 4 23.52 5.77 -42.81
CA ILE A 4 22.93 4.56 -42.21
C ILE A 4 23.18 4.54 -40.67
N TYR A 5 24.28 5.17 -40.24
CA TYR A 5 24.70 5.28 -38.83
C TYR A 5 23.85 6.21 -37.95
N ALA A 6 23.10 7.16 -38.54
CA ALA A 6 22.30 8.10 -37.76
C ALA A 6 21.08 7.42 -37.11
N ASN A 7 20.54 6.38 -37.77
CA ASN A 7 19.40 5.64 -37.25
C ASN A 7 19.83 4.64 -36.17
N THR A 8 20.94 3.92 -36.38
CA THR A 8 21.48 2.98 -35.37
C THR A 8 21.89 3.68 -34.08
N LEU A 9 22.46 4.89 -34.17
CA LEU A 9 22.80 5.70 -33.00
C LEU A 9 21.56 6.13 -32.21
N LYS A 10 20.48 6.57 -32.89
CA LYS A 10 19.20 6.91 -32.25
C LYS A 10 18.55 5.71 -31.55
N PHE A 11 18.61 4.53 -32.16
CA PHE A 11 18.13 3.30 -31.53
C PHE A 11 18.94 2.96 -30.27
N ALA A 12 20.26 3.09 -30.31
CA ALA A 12 21.10 2.87 -29.13
C ALA A 12 20.76 3.85 -27.99
N PHE A 13 20.56 5.14 -28.27
CA PHE A 13 20.13 6.12 -27.27
C PHE A 13 18.74 5.81 -26.69
N ALA A 14 17.79 5.37 -27.50
CA ALA A 14 16.46 4.98 -27.03
C ALA A 14 16.51 3.77 -26.09
N ILE A 15 17.35 2.77 -26.40
CA ILE A 15 17.56 1.60 -25.54
C ILE A 15 18.21 2.02 -24.21
N ILE A 16 19.24 2.86 -24.24
CA ILE A 16 19.89 3.37 -23.03
C ILE A 16 18.90 4.17 -22.17
N ALA A 17 18.07 5.02 -22.77
CA ALA A 17 17.03 5.76 -22.08
C ALA A 17 15.99 4.83 -21.42
N ALA A 18 15.57 3.77 -22.12
CA ALA A 18 14.64 2.78 -21.57
C ALA A 18 15.24 2.01 -20.38
N ILE A 19 16.51 1.57 -20.51
CA ILE A 19 17.22 0.86 -19.45
C ILE A 19 17.42 1.77 -18.23
N THR A 20 17.86 3.01 -18.42
CA THR A 20 18.06 3.96 -17.33
C THR A 20 16.75 4.29 -16.61
N PHE A 21 15.66 4.51 -17.36
CA PHE A 21 14.33 4.70 -16.78
C PHE A 21 13.90 3.51 -15.92
N PHE A 22 14.09 2.28 -16.40
CA PHE A 22 13.76 1.06 -15.64
C PHE A 22 14.58 0.95 -14.35
N ILE A 23 15.89 1.19 -14.40
CA ILE A 23 16.77 1.16 -13.22
C ILE A 23 16.35 2.20 -12.19
N VAL A 24 16.12 3.45 -12.62
CA VAL A 24 15.73 4.53 -11.71
C VAL A 24 14.37 4.26 -11.07
N SER A 25 13.41 3.71 -11.82
CA SER A 25 12.08 3.38 -11.30
C SER A 25 12.14 2.31 -10.20
N ASN A 26 12.93 1.25 -10.40
CA ASN A 26 13.13 0.20 -9.39
C ASN A 26 13.86 0.74 -8.15
N LEU A 27 14.88 1.59 -8.33
CA LEU A 27 15.58 2.21 -7.20
C LEU A 27 14.65 3.11 -6.37
N ASN A 28 13.74 3.84 -7.01
CA ASN A 28 12.76 4.66 -6.31
C ASN A 28 11.75 3.80 -5.55
N ALA A 29 11.23 2.74 -6.16
CA ALA A 29 10.32 1.80 -5.49
C ALA A 29 10.95 1.16 -4.23
N GLU A 30 12.22 0.74 -4.32
CA GLU A 30 12.96 0.19 -3.17
C GLU A 30 13.21 1.25 -2.09
N LYS A 31 13.50 2.51 -2.46
CA LYS A 31 13.64 3.61 -1.51
C LYS A 31 12.32 3.90 -0.78
N GLU A 32 11.21 3.98 -1.50
CA GLU A 32 9.88 4.20 -0.92
C GLU A 32 9.49 3.07 0.03
N LYS A 33 9.72 1.82 -0.39
CA LYS A 33 9.55 0.62 0.45
C LYS A 33 10.39 0.72 1.73
N HIS A 34 11.66 1.09 1.62
CA HIS A 34 12.54 1.24 2.77
C HIS A 34 12.06 2.34 3.72
N GLN A 35 11.69 3.51 3.20
CA GLN A 35 11.14 4.62 3.99
C GLN A 35 9.86 4.24 4.71
N ARG A 36 8.97 3.51 4.04
CA ARG A 36 7.75 2.98 4.64
C ARG A 36 8.05 2.05 5.81
N LEU A 37 8.95 1.10 5.62
CA LEU A 37 9.32 0.15 6.68
C LEU A 37 9.99 0.84 7.87
N LEU A 38 10.84 1.84 7.62
CA LEU A 38 11.43 2.65 8.69
C LEU A 38 10.37 3.38 9.52
N ALA A 39 9.36 3.96 8.88
CA ALA A 39 8.27 4.65 9.57
C ALA A 39 7.34 3.69 10.33
N LEU A 40 7.12 2.47 9.81
CA LEU A 40 6.36 1.43 10.51
C LEU A 40 7.14 0.79 11.68
N GLY A 41 8.47 0.81 11.63
CA GLY A 41 9.33 0.24 12.67
C GLY A 41 9.05 -1.25 12.89
N ASP A 42 8.82 -1.63 14.14
CA ASP A 42 8.52 -3.01 14.55
C ASP A 42 7.02 -3.33 14.58
N LEU A 43 6.17 -2.57 13.88
CA LEU A 43 4.72 -2.75 13.92
C LEU A 43 4.31 -4.19 13.59
N ARG A 44 3.50 -4.76 14.49
CA ARG A 44 2.80 -6.03 14.30
C ARG A 44 1.35 -5.86 14.71
N LEU A 45 0.44 -6.21 13.81
CA LEU A 45 -0.98 -6.20 14.08
C LEU A 45 -1.70 -7.31 13.35
N SER A 46 -2.86 -7.69 13.86
CA SER A 46 -3.81 -8.56 13.17
C SER A 46 -5.22 -8.21 13.59
N GLY A 47 -6.18 -8.35 12.69
CA GLY A 47 -7.58 -8.08 13.02
C GLY A 47 -8.55 -8.41 11.92
N LYS A 48 -9.83 -8.44 12.29
CA LYS A 48 -10.94 -8.65 11.37
C LYS A 48 -11.39 -7.32 10.78
N VAL A 49 -11.71 -7.31 9.50
CA VAL A 49 -12.36 -6.16 8.86
C VAL A 49 -13.79 -6.05 9.38
N ILE A 50 -14.14 -4.89 9.92
CA ILE A 50 -15.48 -4.59 10.48
C ILE A 50 -16.27 -3.56 9.67
N ASP A 51 -15.59 -2.72 8.89
CA ASP A 51 -16.19 -1.76 7.97
C ASP A 51 -15.20 -1.51 6.83
N SER A 52 -15.71 -1.10 5.66
CA SER A 52 -14.89 -0.77 4.50
C SER A 52 -15.58 0.26 3.61
N SER A 53 -14.79 1.04 2.89
CA SER A 53 -15.28 2.03 1.94
C SER A 53 -14.41 2.02 0.68
N VAL A 54 -15.04 2.15 -0.48
CA VAL A 54 -14.36 2.28 -1.75
C VAL A 54 -14.18 3.76 -2.08
N TYR A 55 -12.97 4.14 -2.48
CA TYR A 55 -12.64 5.47 -3.01
C TYR A 55 -11.94 5.35 -4.37
N LYS A 56 -11.83 6.46 -5.12
CA LYS A 56 -11.23 6.47 -6.46
C LYS A 56 -9.95 7.28 -6.49
N TYR A 57 -8.92 6.72 -7.11
CA TYR A 57 -7.65 7.39 -7.37
C TYR A 57 -7.08 6.95 -8.71
N GLY A 58 -6.62 7.90 -9.54
CA GLY A 58 -6.13 7.60 -10.89
C GLY A 58 -7.14 6.84 -11.77
N GLY A 59 -8.44 7.02 -11.53
CA GLY A 59 -9.51 6.29 -12.24
C GLY A 59 -9.74 4.84 -11.77
N ARG A 60 -9.04 4.37 -10.73
CA ARG A 60 -9.15 3.00 -10.19
C ARG A 60 -9.80 3.00 -8.80
N PRO A 61 -10.56 1.96 -8.44
CA PRO A 61 -11.12 1.80 -7.10
C PRO A 61 -10.03 1.33 -6.12
N TYR A 62 -10.07 1.87 -4.91
CA TYR A 62 -9.21 1.53 -3.78
C TYR A 62 -10.06 1.31 -2.53
N LEU A 63 -9.52 0.55 -1.58
CA LEU A 63 -10.20 0.18 -0.35
C LEU A 63 -9.62 0.91 0.87
N LEU A 64 -10.50 1.52 1.64
CA LEU A 64 -10.25 1.99 3.00
C LEU A 64 -10.93 1.00 3.95
N ILE A 65 -10.21 0.45 4.91
CA ILE A 65 -10.74 -0.58 5.82
C ILE A 65 -10.63 -0.17 7.29
N CYS A 66 -11.56 -0.70 8.08
CA CYS A 66 -11.55 -0.70 9.53
C CYS A 66 -11.26 -2.09 10.05
N LEU A 67 -10.17 -2.24 10.80
CA LEU A 67 -9.79 -3.48 11.45
C LEU A 67 -10.10 -3.41 12.94
N LYS A 68 -10.92 -4.31 13.45
CA LYS A 68 -10.96 -4.60 14.88
C LYS A 68 -9.75 -5.47 15.21
N LEU A 69 -8.83 -4.94 15.99
CA LEU A 69 -7.54 -5.58 16.27
C LEU A 69 -7.72 -6.75 17.25
N ASP A 70 -7.31 -7.93 16.82
CA ASP A 70 -7.15 -9.11 17.67
C ASP A 70 -5.82 -9.03 18.44
N THR A 71 -4.76 -8.58 17.76
CA THR A 71 -3.44 -8.32 18.36
C THR A 71 -2.83 -7.06 17.78
N CYS A 72 -2.12 -6.30 18.61
CA CYS A 72 -1.27 -5.21 18.15
C CYS A 72 -0.20 -4.88 19.20
N ASN A 73 1.05 -4.67 18.77
CA ASN A 73 2.12 -4.24 19.67
C ASN A 73 2.18 -2.72 19.91
N LYS A 74 1.31 -1.93 19.27
CA LYS A 74 1.20 -0.48 19.47
C LYS A 74 -0.22 -0.12 19.95
N LYS A 75 -0.33 0.59 21.07
CA LYS A 75 -1.63 1.04 21.61
C LYS A 75 -2.26 2.14 20.75
N SER A 76 -1.43 3.01 20.19
CA SER A 76 -1.82 4.09 19.30
C SER A 76 -0.72 4.37 18.29
N LEU A 77 -1.10 4.70 17.06
CA LEU A 77 -0.19 5.06 15.99
C LEU A 77 -0.94 5.95 14.99
N TYR A 78 -0.30 6.97 14.44
CA TYR A 78 -0.86 7.75 13.35
C TYR A 78 0.24 8.10 12.35
N LEU A 79 0.13 7.53 11.16
CA LEU A 79 1.03 7.73 10.04
C LEU A 79 0.16 8.03 8.82
N PHE A 80 0.22 9.26 8.34
CA PHE A 80 -0.50 9.69 7.16
C PHE A 80 0.39 10.56 6.28
N ASN A 81 0.82 9.99 5.16
CA ASN A 81 1.60 10.62 4.09
C ASN A 81 1.43 9.78 2.81
N ASP A 82 2.08 10.19 1.71
CA ASP A 82 1.94 9.50 0.42
C ASP A 82 2.32 8.00 0.48
N LEU A 83 3.22 7.62 1.38
CA LEU A 83 3.72 6.24 1.52
C LEU A 83 2.88 5.38 2.46
N ILE A 84 2.15 6.00 3.40
CA ILE A 84 1.45 5.32 4.50
C ILE A 84 0.16 6.03 4.85
N ALA A 85 -0.95 5.30 4.86
CA ALA A 85 -2.21 5.67 5.49
C ALA A 85 -2.58 4.62 6.53
N LEU A 86 -2.20 4.87 7.78
CA LEU A 86 -2.48 4.02 8.93
C LEU A 86 -2.77 4.85 10.17
N LYS A 87 -3.89 4.55 10.82
CA LYS A 87 -4.24 5.05 12.15
C LYS A 87 -4.62 3.88 13.03
N ILE A 88 -4.09 3.81 14.23
CA ILE A 88 -4.46 2.85 15.28
C ILE A 88 -4.91 3.65 16.49
N LYS A 89 -6.15 3.42 16.92
CA LYS A 89 -6.72 4.04 18.13
C LYS A 89 -7.82 3.14 18.69
N ASN A 90 -7.89 3.01 20.02
CA ASN A 90 -8.95 2.27 20.72
C ASN A 90 -9.15 0.82 20.22
N GLY A 91 -8.07 0.11 19.88
CA GLY A 91 -8.16 -1.26 19.37
C GLY A 91 -8.72 -1.38 17.95
N ILE A 92 -8.83 -0.26 17.23
CA ILE A 92 -9.25 -0.21 15.83
C ILE A 92 -8.13 0.37 14.98
N ALA A 93 -7.86 -0.24 13.82
CA ALA A 93 -7.01 0.35 12.80
C ALA A 93 -7.82 0.84 11.60
N THR A 94 -7.59 2.07 11.16
CA THR A 94 -8.05 2.63 9.89
C THR A 94 -6.87 2.63 8.93
N MET A 95 -6.97 1.96 7.78
CA MET A 95 -5.87 1.90 6.82
C MET A 95 -6.33 1.76 5.38
N SER A 96 -5.48 2.21 4.46
CA SER A 96 -5.59 1.84 3.04
C SER A 96 -5.28 0.35 2.88
N ALA A 97 -6.09 -0.35 2.10
CA ALA A 97 -5.89 -1.76 1.73
C ALA A 97 -5.49 -1.92 0.25
N GLY A 98 -5.08 -0.83 -0.39
CA GLY A 98 -4.68 -0.82 -1.79
C GLY A 98 -5.85 -0.90 -2.77
N PRO A 99 -5.58 -1.26 -4.04
CA PRO A 99 -6.60 -1.32 -5.08
C PRO A 99 -7.65 -2.39 -4.79
N ASP A 100 -8.92 -2.09 -5.10
CA ASP A 100 -9.99 -3.08 -5.02
C ASP A 100 -9.94 -3.97 -6.26
N TYR A 101 -9.37 -5.17 -6.11
CA TYR A 101 -9.30 -6.17 -7.19
C TYR A 101 -10.57 -7.02 -7.32
N THR A 102 -11.64 -6.75 -6.56
CA THR A 102 -12.97 -7.40 -6.66
C THR A 102 -13.02 -8.93 -6.51
N ILE A 103 -11.93 -9.60 -6.13
CA ILE A 103 -11.87 -11.07 -5.97
C ILE A 103 -12.88 -11.53 -4.90
N ALA A 104 -12.94 -10.82 -3.77
CA ALA A 104 -13.94 -10.93 -2.71
C ALA A 104 -13.68 -9.84 -1.64
N PRO A 105 -14.64 -9.52 -0.76
CA PRO A 105 -14.40 -8.63 0.37
C PRO A 105 -13.32 -9.19 1.30
N ILE A 106 -12.46 -8.30 1.82
CA ILE A 106 -11.45 -8.65 2.82
C ILE A 106 -12.13 -8.95 4.15
N SER A 107 -11.79 -10.07 4.78
CA SER A 107 -12.31 -10.49 6.08
C SER A 107 -11.32 -10.26 7.22
N PHE A 108 -10.01 -10.34 6.93
CA PHE A 108 -8.97 -10.25 7.94
C PHE A 108 -7.66 -9.76 7.34
N VAL A 109 -6.89 -9.02 8.12
CA VAL A 109 -5.55 -8.53 7.77
C VAL A 109 -4.60 -8.81 8.92
N ALA A 110 -3.38 -9.24 8.59
CA ALA A 110 -2.25 -9.26 9.52
C ALA A 110 -1.02 -8.60 8.89
N ILE A 111 -0.25 -7.86 9.67
CA ILE A 111 0.93 -7.12 9.25
C ILE A 111 2.09 -7.44 10.20
N ASP A 112 3.27 -7.73 9.63
CA ASP A 112 4.55 -7.78 10.34
C ASP A 112 5.57 -6.92 9.58
N ALA A 113 5.74 -5.68 10.03
CA ALA A 113 6.63 -4.69 9.40
C ALA A 113 8.09 -5.13 9.39
N LYS A 114 8.54 -5.86 10.41
CA LYS A 114 9.91 -6.39 10.47
C LYS A 114 10.20 -7.37 9.33
N ARG A 115 9.19 -8.12 8.90
CA ARG A 115 9.30 -9.08 7.79
C ARG A 115 8.82 -8.50 6.46
N ASN A 116 8.31 -7.27 6.46
CA ASN A 116 7.60 -6.66 5.34
C ASN A 116 6.46 -7.54 4.80
N ILE A 117 5.68 -8.16 5.68
CA ILE A 117 4.60 -9.08 5.28
C ILE A 117 3.24 -8.48 5.63
N MET A 118 2.34 -8.50 4.66
CA MET A 118 0.90 -8.33 4.84
C MET A 118 0.19 -9.62 4.39
N ILE A 119 -0.65 -10.16 5.26
CA ILE A 119 -1.52 -11.31 4.96
C ILE A 119 -2.94 -10.79 4.89
N THR A 120 -3.59 -11.00 3.75
CA THR A 120 -4.97 -10.60 3.51
C THR A 120 -5.79 -11.87 3.33
N ARG A 121 -6.83 -12.07 4.15
CA ARG A 121 -7.80 -13.14 3.95
C ARG A 121 -9.10 -12.55 3.46
N TYR A 122 -9.75 -13.27 2.56
CA TYR A 122 -10.99 -12.86 1.93
C TYR A 122 -12.16 -13.70 2.46
N GLN A 123 -13.38 -13.20 2.29
CA GLN A 123 -14.58 -13.90 2.75
C GLN A 123 -14.83 -15.23 2.01
N ASN A 124 -14.30 -15.38 0.79
CA ASN A 124 -14.37 -16.63 0.02
C ASN A 124 -13.37 -17.71 0.50
N GLY A 125 -12.62 -17.46 1.58
CA GLY A 125 -11.63 -18.37 2.14
C GLY A 125 -10.23 -18.30 1.53
N GLN A 126 -10.04 -17.53 0.44
CA GLN A 126 -8.72 -17.30 -0.13
C GLN A 126 -7.87 -16.42 0.79
N ALA A 127 -6.56 -16.58 0.68
CA ALA A 127 -5.57 -15.76 1.37
C ALA A 127 -4.48 -15.35 0.39
N ASP A 128 -4.00 -14.12 0.54
CA ASP A 128 -2.85 -13.59 -0.16
C ASP A 128 -1.78 -13.16 0.84
N THR A 129 -0.52 -13.24 0.42
CA THR A 129 0.64 -12.77 1.19
C THR A 129 1.48 -11.90 0.28
N SER A 130 1.62 -10.64 0.67
CA SER A 130 2.30 -9.63 -0.14
C SER A 130 3.19 -8.75 0.73
N ASP A 131 4.02 -7.95 0.05
CA ASP A 131 4.72 -6.85 0.68
C ASP A 131 3.70 -5.84 1.22
N ILE A 132 4.00 -5.23 2.37
CA ILE A 132 3.11 -4.21 2.95
C ILE A 132 3.01 -3.05 1.96
N ASP A 133 1.82 -2.79 1.42
CA ASP A 133 1.52 -1.61 0.62
C ASP A 133 0.23 -0.95 1.11
N ILE A 134 0.40 0.12 1.89
CA ILE A 134 -0.69 0.82 2.59
C ILE A 134 -0.64 2.32 2.27
N ARG A 135 -0.22 2.67 1.06
CA ARG A 135 -0.12 4.05 0.57
C ARG A 135 -1.47 4.77 0.67
N ALA A 136 -1.40 6.09 0.83
CA ALA A 136 -2.59 6.91 0.92
C ALA A 136 -3.36 6.94 -0.40
N ASP A 137 -2.66 6.94 -1.55
CA ASP A 137 -3.23 6.83 -2.89
C ASP A 137 -4.52 7.67 -3.09
N GLY A 138 -4.50 8.95 -2.75
CA GLY A 138 -5.66 9.84 -2.91
C GLY A 138 -6.63 9.88 -1.72
N LEU A 139 -6.36 9.14 -0.65
CA LEU A 139 -7.01 9.38 0.64
C LEU A 139 -6.70 10.79 1.15
N THR A 140 -7.67 11.34 1.86
CA THR A 140 -7.55 12.59 2.61
C THR A 140 -7.39 12.30 4.11
N GLU A 141 -6.81 13.25 4.83
CA GLU A 141 -6.59 13.11 6.27
C GLU A 141 -7.91 12.89 7.04
N SER A 142 -9.00 13.51 6.59
CA SER A 142 -10.33 13.38 7.19
C SER A 142 -10.87 11.95 7.11
N GLN A 143 -10.58 11.23 6.02
CA GLN A 143 -10.97 9.83 5.83
C GLN A 143 -10.27 8.89 6.82
N MET A 144 -9.15 9.29 7.43
CA MET A 144 -8.52 8.52 8.51
C MET A 144 -9.37 8.46 9.79
N ASN A 145 -10.50 9.16 9.86
CA ASN A 145 -11.49 9.04 10.93
C ASN A 145 -12.65 8.10 10.58
N PHE A 146 -12.60 7.41 9.43
CA PHE A 146 -13.69 6.55 8.96
C PHE A 146 -14.16 5.53 10.00
N CYS A 147 -13.25 4.97 10.80
CA CYS A 147 -13.57 3.96 11.81
C CYS A 147 -13.93 4.53 13.19
N ASN A 148 -13.75 5.82 13.41
CA ASN A 148 -14.12 6.50 14.67
C ASN A 148 -15.60 6.89 14.68
N LYS A 149 -16.48 6.01 14.20
CA LYS A 149 -17.93 6.19 14.31
C LYS A 149 -18.40 5.81 15.72
N ASP A 150 -17.78 6.40 16.74
CA ASP A 150 -18.38 6.50 18.06
C ASP A 150 -19.38 7.66 17.99
N LYS A 151 -20.60 7.34 17.57
CA LYS A 151 -21.82 7.91 18.15
C LYS A 151 -22.38 6.87 19.10
#